data_AF-A0A327GTH8-F1
#
_entry.id   AF-A0A327GTH8-F1
#
_cell.length_a   1.000
_cell.length_b   1.000
_cell.length_c   1.000
_cell.angle_alpha   90.00
_cell.angle_beta   90.00
_cell.angle_gamma   90.00
#
_symmetry.space_group_name_H-M   'P 1'
#
loop_
_entity.id
_entity.type
_entity.pdbx_description
1 polymer ?
#
loop_
_entity_poly.entity_id
_entity_poly.type
_entity_poly.pdbx_seq_one_letter_code
_entity_poly.pdbx_strand_id
1 'polypeptide(L)'
;MAKKDTYLALLRRGIDDTTAQQLADAGLKIGDLKKIDKDMLVENYALKPDIAEGVISIITAGHTSHGKERFLAKVLAPERKSGESKIEEMKFKRKQKDVLTELAEEKERLKIVQVEAFRAKKLVMNRLGKTVELIVKLENNLYDEGKDDQKVKIRDQLETRGLEAARDHEMLELEGTPQDIVDFRRKFVPALIFHACPNCGDEMDPRQARDKDRSEEWVFICWECEESFTPELAVIVEDKLMNGSRITIDENMAPRNPVPPKPASMDLSSVNDMIRRDLEQTGATADQMSRVVEESAIGGGLMEINDWIDQTLAAKDYIQAQEDREDFILRTGAGATKFNKWMKKAGLFFNKQTGRWTRHKDMR
;
A
#
# COMPACT_ATOMS: atom_id res chain seq x y z
N MET A 1 -16.44 -66.12 24.66
CA MET A 1 -15.92 -67.18 23.77
C MET A 1 -16.24 -66.89 22.31
N ALA A 2 -17.52 -66.72 21.92
CA ALA A 2 -17.93 -66.52 20.52
C ALA A 2 -17.20 -65.39 19.74
N LYS A 3 -16.91 -64.23 20.35
CA LYS A 3 -16.18 -63.12 19.69
C LYS A 3 -14.77 -63.52 19.27
N LYS A 4 -14.05 -64.24 20.14
CA LYS A 4 -12.68 -64.71 19.89
C LYS A 4 -12.65 -65.75 18.77
N ASP A 5 -13.67 -66.60 18.71
CA ASP A 5 -13.78 -67.66 17.70
C ASP A 5 -14.07 -67.06 16.31
N THR A 6 -14.97 -66.08 16.20
CA THR A 6 -15.21 -65.35 14.94
C THR A 6 -13.94 -64.61 14.49
N TYR A 7 -13.30 -63.85 15.39
CA TYR A 7 -12.10 -63.09 15.07
C TYR A 7 -10.98 -63.98 14.52
N LEU A 8 -10.62 -65.05 15.23
CA LEU A 8 -9.59 -65.99 14.80
C LEU A 8 -9.93 -66.66 13.47
N ALA A 9 -11.21 -66.91 13.20
CA ALA A 9 -11.64 -67.56 11.98
C ALA A 9 -11.64 -66.63 10.75
N LEU A 10 -11.82 -65.32 10.94
CA LEU A 10 -11.66 -64.31 9.88
C LEU A 10 -10.16 -64.10 9.55
N LEU A 11 -9.31 -64.05 10.58
CA LEU A 11 -7.86 -63.99 10.39
C LEU A 11 -7.31 -65.22 9.64
N ARG A 12 -7.76 -66.42 10.00
CA ARG A 12 -7.40 -67.67 9.30
C ARG A 12 -7.87 -67.72 7.84
N ARG A 13 -8.75 -66.81 7.41
CA ARG A 13 -9.20 -66.67 6.02
C ARG A 13 -8.45 -65.55 5.28
N GLY A 14 -7.62 -64.78 5.97
CA GLY A 14 -6.79 -63.72 5.39
C GLY A 14 -7.45 -62.35 5.34
N ILE A 15 -8.53 -62.12 6.10
CA ILE A 15 -9.08 -60.77 6.31
C ILE A 15 -8.12 -60.01 7.24
N ASP A 16 -7.97 -58.71 7.01
CA ASP A 16 -7.10 -57.86 7.83
C ASP A 16 -7.60 -57.73 9.28
N ASP A 17 -6.68 -57.42 10.20
CA ASP A 17 -6.96 -57.40 11.64
C ASP A 17 -8.06 -56.40 12.02
N THR A 18 -8.12 -55.25 11.34
CA THR A 18 -9.08 -54.19 11.66
C THR A 18 -10.50 -54.56 11.25
N THR A 19 -10.68 -55.09 10.04
CA THR A 19 -11.98 -55.57 9.56
C THR A 19 -12.44 -56.80 10.34
N ALA A 20 -11.52 -57.72 10.67
CA ALA A 20 -11.82 -58.91 11.45
C ALA A 20 -12.28 -58.57 12.87
N GLN A 21 -11.63 -57.59 13.51
CA GLN A 21 -11.99 -57.11 14.84
C GLN A 21 -13.37 -56.44 14.83
N GLN A 22 -13.63 -55.56 13.86
CA GLN A 22 -14.90 -54.84 13.71
C GLN A 22 -16.10 -55.80 13.54
N LEU A 23 -15.95 -56.82 12.69
CA LEU A 23 -17.01 -57.82 12.46
C LEU A 23 -17.19 -58.76 13.66
N ALA A 24 -16.12 -59.10 14.36
CA ALA A 24 -16.18 -59.92 15.57
C ALA A 24 -16.80 -59.18 16.76
N ASP A 25 -16.52 -57.88 16.90
CA ASP A 25 -17.07 -57.02 17.94
C ASP A 25 -18.57 -56.77 17.76
N ALA A 26 -19.01 -56.71 16.50
CA ALA A 26 -20.42 -56.67 16.12
C ALA A 26 -21.17 -57.99 16.38
N GLY A 27 -20.49 -59.04 16.85
CA GLY A 27 -21.11 -60.28 17.30
C GLY A 27 -21.53 -61.24 16.17
N LEU A 28 -21.10 -60.97 14.94
CA LEU A 28 -21.39 -61.82 13.79
C LEU A 28 -20.71 -63.17 13.91
N LYS A 29 -21.40 -64.25 13.53
CA LYS A 29 -20.76 -65.55 13.32
C LYS A 29 -20.45 -65.72 11.84
N ILE A 30 -19.45 -66.55 11.55
CA ILE A 30 -19.06 -66.88 10.15
C ILE A 30 -20.25 -67.42 9.35
N GLY A 31 -21.15 -68.17 9.99
CA GLY A 31 -22.35 -68.69 9.36
C GLY A 31 -23.34 -67.60 8.94
N ASP A 32 -23.37 -66.47 9.66
CA ASP A 32 -24.22 -65.33 9.38
C ASP A 32 -23.59 -64.47 8.27
N LEU A 33 -22.27 -64.28 8.30
CA LEU A 33 -21.52 -63.59 7.25
C LEU A 33 -21.64 -64.22 5.86
N LYS A 34 -22.00 -65.51 5.76
CA LYS A 34 -22.30 -66.18 4.48
C LYS A 34 -23.66 -65.79 3.88
N LYS A 35 -24.53 -65.18 4.68
CA LYS A 35 -25.92 -64.83 4.31
C LYS A 35 -26.13 -63.32 4.19
N ILE A 36 -25.10 -62.52 4.45
CA ILE A 36 -25.15 -61.06 4.44
C ILE A 36 -24.61 -60.56 3.10
N ASP A 37 -25.38 -59.68 2.46
CA ASP A 37 -25.00 -59.05 1.19
C ASP A 37 -24.09 -57.82 1.40
N LYS A 38 -23.45 -57.37 0.31
CA LYS A 38 -22.52 -56.24 0.31
C LYS A 38 -23.13 -55.00 0.95
N ASP A 39 -24.36 -54.68 0.59
CA ASP A 39 -25.04 -53.46 1.05
C ASP A 39 -25.31 -53.52 2.55
N MET A 40 -25.65 -54.70 3.08
CA MET A 40 -25.82 -54.89 4.53
C MET A 40 -24.50 -54.77 5.31
N LEU A 41 -23.36 -55.13 4.72
CA LEU A 41 -22.03 -54.92 5.32
C LEU A 41 -21.62 -53.44 5.34
N VAL A 42 -22.01 -52.69 4.30
CA VAL A 42 -21.74 -51.25 4.20
C VAL A 42 -22.63 -50.46 5.15
N GLU A 43 -23.94 -50.72 5.13
CA GLU A 43 -24.93 -49.94 5.88
C GLU A 43 -24.93 -50.27 7.37
N ASN A 44 -24.89 -51.55 7.76
CA ASN A 44 -25.03 -51.93 9.17
C ASN A 44 -23.70 -51.99 9.92
N TYR A 45 -22.59 -52.21 9.21
CA TYR A 45 -21.26 -52.39 9.81
C TYR A 45 -20.24 -51.35 9.36
N ALA A 46 -20.68 -50.33 8.60
CA ALA A 46 -19.86 -49.19 8.15
C ALA A 46 -18.58 -49.59 7.39
N LEU A 47 -18.61 -50.72 6.68
CA LEU A 47 -17.48 -51.13 5.85
C LEU A 47 -17.46 -50.35 4.54
N LYS A 48 -16.27 -50.01 4.05
CA LYS A 48 -16.13 -49.44 2.70
C LYS A 48 -16.62 -50.47 1.66
N PRO A 49 -17.26 -50.06 0.56
CA PRO A 49 -17.81 -50.97 -0.45
C PRO A 49 -16.79 -52.00 -0.98
N ASP A 50 -15.54 -51.58 -1.19
CA ASP A 50 -14.48 -52.46 -1.69
C ASP A 50 -14.02 -53.49 -0.65
N ILE A 51 -14.04 -53.12 0.63
CA ILE A 51 -13.71 -54.00 1.77
C ILE A 51 -14.84 -55.02 1.98
N ALA A 52 -16.09 -54.58 1.93
CA ALA A 52 -17.26 -55.46 2.04
C ALA A 52 -17.26 -56.54 0.94
N GLU A 53 -16.94 -56.15 -0.30
CA GLU A 53 -16.82 -57.09 -1.42
C GLU A 53 -15.63 -58.05 -1.27
N GLY A 54 -14.49 -57.55 -0.78
CA GLY A 54 -13.33 -58.36 -0.41
C GLY A 54 -13.67 -59.42 0.64
N VAL A 55 -14.38 -59.04 1.70
CA VAL A 55 -14.81 -59.93 2.79
C VAL A 55 -15.74 -61.03 2.27
N ILE A 56 -16.77 -60.69 1.50
CA ILE A 56 -17.71 -61.67 0.93
C ILE A 56 -16.96 -62.66 0.01
N SER A 57 -16.07 -62.16 -0.85
CA SER A 57 -15.33 -63.01 -1.79
C SER A 57 -14.47 -64.06 -1.07
N ILE A 58 -13.87 -63.70 0.07
CA ILE A 58 -13.00 -64.58 0.86
C ILE A 58 -13.80 -65.57 1.70
N ILE A 59 -14.91 -65.12 2.29
CA ILE A 59 -15.79 -65.99 3.08
C ILE A 59 -16.44 -67.07 2.19
N THR A 60 -16.72 -66.72 0.93
CA THR A 60 -17.27 -67.64 -0.08
C THR A 60 -16.21 -68.61 -0.62
N ALA A 61 -14.96 -68.15 -0.81
CA ALA A 61 -13.86 -68.96 -1.34
C ALA A 61 -13.26 -69.99 -0.36
N GLY A 62 -13.57 -69.90 0.94
CA GLY A 62 -13.09 -70.85 1.96
C GLY A 62 -11.64 -70.60 2.42
N HIS A 63 -11.10 -71.51 3.24
CA HIS A 63 -9.72 -71.40 3.74
C HIS A 63 -8.72 -71.73 2.63
N THR A 64 -8.01 -70.72 2.13
CA THR A 64 -6.95 -70.88 1.13
C THR A 64 -5.66 -70.22 1.62
N SER A 65 -4.49 -70.76 1.23
CA SER A 65 -3.17 -70.27 1.69
C SER A 65 -2.87 -68.82 1.28
N HIS A 66 -3.54 -68.32 0.22
CA HIS A 66 -3.33 -66.97 -0.34
C HIS A 66 -4.50 -66.00 -0.08
N GLY A 67 -5.37 -66.28 0.90
CA GLY A 67 -6.55 -65.44 1.18
C GLY A 67 -6.20 -63.97 1.45
N LYS A 68 -5.09 -63.71 2.15
CA LYS A 68 -4.62 -62.36 2.48
C LYS A 68 -4.15 -61.56 1.26
N GLU A 69 -3.42 -62.20 0.36
CA GLU A 69 -2.94 -61.56 -0.87
C GLU A 69 -4.10 -61.22 -1.81
N ARG A 70 -5.11 -62.09 -1.89
CA ARG A 70 -6.32 -61.85 -2.69
C ARG A 70 -7.19 -60.74 -2.11
N PHE A 71 -7.33 -60.69 -0.78
CA PHE A 71 -8.00 -59.58 -0.09
C PHE A 71 -7.36 -58.25 -0.45
N LEU A 72 -6.04 -58.15 -0.23
CA LEU A 72 -5.28 -56.93 -0.42
C LEU A 72 -5.26 -56.52 -1.90
N ALA A 73 -5.09 -57.47 -2.83
CA ALA A 73 -5.13 -57.16 -4.26
C ALA A 73 -6.48 -56.56 -4.67
N LYS A 74 -7.59 -57.10 -4.16
CA LYS A 74 -8.94 -56.63 -4.52
C LYS A 74 -9.30 -55.28 -3.87
N VAL A 75 -8.87 -55.05 -2.63
CA VAL A 75 -9.11 -53.79 -1.90
C VAL A 75 -8.19 -52.65 -2.38
N LEU A 76 -6.94 -52.95 -2.73
CA LEU A 76 -5.96 -51.93 -3.16
C LEU A 76 -6.03 -51.61 -4.65
N ALA A 77 -6.49 -52.54 -5.50
CA ALA A 77 -6.61 -52.36 -6.93
C ALA A 77 -8.02 -52.74 -7.42
N PRO A 78 -9.04 -51.91 -7.15
CA PRO A 78 -10.35 -52.09 -7.77
C PRO A 78 -10.19 -52.04 -9.30
N GLU A 79 -10.79 -53.00 -10.01
CA GLU A 79 -10.73 -53.05 -11.47
C GLU A 79 -11.24 -51.74 -12.07
N ARG A 80 -10.35 -50.98 -12.72
CA ARG A 80 -10.76 -49.80 -13.50
C ARG A 80 -11.65 -50.29 -14.64
N LYS A 81 -12.92 -49.84 -14.67
CA LYS A 81 -13.85 -50.06 -15.79
C LYS A 81 -13.17 -49.65 -17.10
N SER A 82 -12.74 -50.64 -17.90
CA SER A 82 -11.78 -50.45 -19.00
C SER A 82 -12.41 -50.06 -20.34
N GLY A 83 -13.73 -49.85 -20.40
CA GLY A 83 -14.45 -49.48 -21.64
C GLY A 83 -14.95 -48.03 -21.72
N GLU A 84 -15.24 -47.38 -20.59
CA GLU A 84 -15.92 -46.07 -20.57
C GLU A 84 -14.96 -44.87 -20.59
N SER A 85 -13.67 -45.06 -20.24
CA SER A 85 -12.76 -43.92 -20.03
C SER A 85 -12.29 -43.20 -21.30
N LYS A 86 -11.96 -43.91 -22.40
CA LYS A 86 -11.36 -43.25 -23.59
C LYS A 86 -12.33 -42.35 -24.34
N ILE A 87 -13.60 -42.76 -24.46
CA ILE A 87 -14.63 -41.99 -25.17
C ILE A 87 -15.04 -40.78 -24.34
N GLU A 88 -15.21 -40.94 -23.02
CA GLU A 88 -15.49 -39.84 -22.11
C GLU A 88 -14.33 -38.85 -22.02
N GLU A 89 -13.09 -39.34 -22.01
CA GLU A 89 -11.89 -38.49 -22.03
C GLU A 89 -11.79 -37.70 -23.35
N MET A 90 -12.11 -38.31 -24.49
CA MET A 90 -12.18 -37.59 -25.76
C MET A 90 -13.31 -36.55 -25.80
N LYS A 91 -14.50 -36.87 -25.27
CA LYS A 91 -15.60 -35.90 -25.14
C LYS A 91 -15.23 -34.76 -24.20
N PHE A 92 -14.53 -35.04 -23.11
CA PHE A 92 -14.05 -34.06 -22.15
C PHE A 92 -12.99 -33.13 -22.78
N LYS A 93 -12.04 -33.68 -23.54
CA LYS A 93 -11.05 -32.88 -24.30
C LYS A 93 -11.72 -31.97 -25.34
N ARG A 94 -12.77 -32.44 -26.03
CA ARG A 94 -13.55 -31.61 -26.95
C ARG A 94 -14.26 -30.46 -26.21
N LYS A 95 -14.96 -30.77 -25.12
CA LYS A 95 -15.59 -29.75 -24.26
C LYS A 95 -14.59 -28.72 -23.73
N GLN A 96 -13.41 -29.16 -23.30
CA GLN A 96 -12.34 -28.23 -22.89
C GLN A 96 -11.91 -27.31 -24.04
N LYS A 97 -11.76 -27.86 -25.25
CA LYS A 97 -11.40 -27.05 -26.43
C LYS A 97 -12.51 -26.06 -26.80
N ASP A 98 -13.77 -26.46 -26.72
CA ASP A 98 -14.92 -25.59 -26.98
C ASP A 98 -14.97 -24.44 -25.97
N VAL A 99 -14.83 -24.75 -24.67
CA VAL A 99 -14.75 -23.73 -23.59
C VAL A 99 -13.55 -22.79 -23.77
N LEU A 100 -12.39 -23.31 -24.16
CA LEU A 100 -11.21 -22.47 -24.45
C LEU A 100 -11.44 -21.55 -25.65
N THR A 101 -12.23 -21.99 -26.64
CA THR A 101 -12.58 -21.19 -27.81
C THR A 101 -13.57 -20.09 -27.44
N GLU A 102 -14.61 -20.41 -26.68
CA GLU A 102 -15.57 -19.43 -26.14
C GLU A 102 -14.87 -18.37 -25.27
N LEU A 103 -13.97 -18.79 -24.38
CA LEU A 103 -13.16 -17.86 -23.56
C LEU A 103 -12.26 -16.96 -24.42
N ALA A 104 -11.70 -17.48 -25.53
CA ALA A 104 -10.89 -16.69 -26.45
C ALA A 104 -11.74 -15.64 -27.19
N GLU A 105 -12.94 -16.00 -27.63
CA GLU A 105 -13.89 -15.08 -28.27
C GLU A 105 -14.37 -13.99 -27.30
N GLU A 106 -14.70 -14.36 -26.07
CA GLU A 106 -15.12 -13.41 -25.04
C GLU A 106 -13.97 -12.45 -24.67
N LYS A 107 -12.75 -12.95 -24.58
CA LYS A 107 -11.55 -12.11 -24.38
C LYS A 107 -11.35 -11.11 -25.52
N GLU A 108 -11.56 -11.52 -26.77
CA GLU A 108 -11.42 -10.60 -27.91
C GLU A 108 -12.55 -9.56 -27.94
N ARG A 109 -13.78 -9.94 -27.58
CA ARG A 109 -14.88 -8.96 -27.41
C ARG A 109 -14.56 -7.94 -26.33
N LEU A 110 -14.08 -8.37 -25.16
CA LEU A 110 -13.69 -7.47 -24.08
C LEU A 110 -12.56 -6.52 -24.52
N LYS A 111 -11.60 -7.02 -25.29
CA LYS A 111 -10.52 -6.21 -25.85
C LYS A 111 -11.04 -5.13 -26.81
N ILE A 112 -11.97 -5.46 -27.69
CA ILE A 112 -12.59 -4.49 -28.61
C ILE A 112 -13.31 -3.39 -27.81
N VAL A 113 -14.11 -3.77 -26.81
CA VAL A 113 -14.82 -2.81 -25.94
C VAL A 113 -13.83 -1.90 -25.20
N GLN A 114 -12.74 -2.45 -24.66
CA GLN A 114 -11.69 -1.64 -24.01
C GLN A 114 -11.01 -0.68 -24.99
N VAL A 115 -10.71 -1.13 -26.21
CA VAL A 115 -10.09 -0.28 -27.25
C VAL A 115 -11.04 0.84 -27.66
N GLU A 116 -12.33 0.57 -27.81
CA GLU A 116 -13.34 1.59 -28.13
C GLU A 116 -13.51 2.59 -26.99
N ALA A 117 -13.58 2.13 -25.74
CA ALA A 117 -13.61 2.99 -24.56
C ALA A 117 -12.37 3.89 -24.47
N PHE A 118 -11.18 3.33 -24.74
CA PHE A 118 -9.94 4.10 -24.79
C PHE A 118 -9.94 5.14 -25.91
N ARG A 119 -10.43 4.81 -27.11
CA ARG A 119 -10.56 5.76 -28.22
C ARG A 119 -11.52 6.90 -27.89
N ALA A 120 -12.64 6.60 -27.24
CA ALA A 120 -13.60 7.61 -26.78
C ALA A 120 -12.96 8.53 -25.74
N LYS A 121 -12.29 7.99 -24.71
CA LYS A 121 -11.56 8.77 -23.71
C LYS A 121 -10.44 9.62 -24.35
N LYS A 122 -9.71 9.09 -25.33
CA LYS A 122 -8.65 9.85 -26.06
C LYS A 122 -9.20 11.08 -26.78
N LEU A 123 -10.38 10.98 -27.41
CA LEU A 123 -11.02 12.12 -28.07
C LEU A 123 -11.39 13.22 -27.07
N VAL A 124 -11.95 12.85 -25.91
CA VAL A 124 -12.29 13.80 -24.84
C VAL A 124 -11.02 14.43 -24.26
N MET A 125 -9.95 13.66 -24.05
CA MET A 125 -8.65 14.14 -23.56
C MET A 125 -8.04 15.18 -24.50
N ASN A 126 -8.08 14.94 -25.81
CA ASN A 126 -7.60 15.90 -26.81
C ASN A 126 -8.43 17.20 -26.82
N ARG A 127 -9.74 17.12 -26.59
CA ARG A 127 -10.61 18.28 -26.49
C ARG A 127 -10.32 19.08 -25.21
N LEU A 128 -10.24 18.40 -24.07
CA LEU A 128 -9.85 18.99 -22.79
C LEU A 128 -8.50 19.71 -22.89
N GLY A 129 -7.50 19.07 -23.49
CA GLY A 129 -6.16 19.66 -23.67
C GLY A 129 -6.17 20.98 -24.44
N LYS A 130 -7.02 21.09 -25.49
CA LYS A 130 -7.21 22.33 -26.25
C LYS A 130 -7.93 23.40 -25.43
N THR A 131 -8.95 23.02 -24.67
CA THR A 131 -9.68 23.94 -23.79
C THR A 131 -8.76 24.51 -22.71
N VAL A 132 -7.94 23.66 -22.08
CA VAL A 132 -6.92 24.06 -21.11
C VAL A 132 -5.89 25.01 -21.75
N GLU A 133 -5.40 24.71 -22.95
CA GLU A 133 -4.47 25.60 -23.66
C GLU A 133 -5.08 26.99 -23.93
N LEU A 134 -6.36 27.04 -24.29
CA LEU A 134 -7.08 28.31 -24.48
C LEU A 134 -7.24 29.06 -23.16
N ILE A 135 -7.59 28.39 -22.07
CA ILE A 135 -7.67 28.99 -20.72
C ILE A 135 -6.32 29.59 -20.34
N VAL A 136 -5.22 28.85 -20.52
CA VAL A 136 -3.86 29.32 -20.26
C VAL A 136 -3.56 30.63 -21.02
N LYS A 137 -3.88 30.69 -22.32
CA LYS A 137 -3.68 31.89 -23.14
C LYS A 137 -4.55 33.06 -22.65
N LEU A 138 -5.81 32.81 -22.32
CA LEU A 138 -6.74 33.83 -21.84
C LEU A 138 -6.32 34.39 -20.49
N GLU A 139 -5.88 33.54 -19.55
CA GLU A 139 -5.41 34.01 -18.23
C GLU A 139 -4.09 34.79 -18.32
N ASN A 140 -3.19 34.42 -19.23
CA ASN A 140 -1.99 35.22 -19.50
C ASN A 140 -2.35 36.59 -20.08
N ASN A 141 -3.24 36.61 -21.08
CA ASN A 141 -3.73 37.87 -21.66
C ASN A 141 -4.47 38.73 -20.63
N LEU A 142 -5.24 38.13 -19.72
CA LEU A 142 -5.96 38.85 -18.65
C LEU A 142 -4.98 39.61 -17.73
N TYR A 143 -3.82 39.02 -17.47
CA TYR A 143 -2.77 39.61 -16.64
C TYR A 143 -2.11 40.82 -17.33
N ASP A 144 -1.88 40.72 -18.64
CA ASP A 144 -1.19 41.76 -19.42
C ASP A 144 -2.14 42.85 -19.95
N GLU A 145 -3.45 42.60 -19.98
CA GLU A 145 -4.42 43.53 -20.57
C GLU A 145 -4.58 44.80 -19.72
N GLY A 146 -4.55 45.96 -20.38
CA GLY A 146 -4.71 47.27 -19.73
C GLY A 146 -6.15 47.77 -19.73
N LYS A 147 -6.99 47.31 -20.68
CA LYS A 147 -8.35 47.83 -20.89
C LYS A 147 -9.41 47.00 -20.15
N ASP A 148 -10.20 47.65 -19.31
CA ASP A 148 -11.23 46.97 -18.51
C ASP A 148 -12.31 46.27 -19.35
N ASP A 149 -12.73 46.88 -20.47
CA ASP A 149 -13.70 46.26 -21.39
C ASP A 149 -13.19 44.94 -21.99
N GLN A 150 -11.88 44.83 -22.24
CA GLN A 150 -11.28 43.60 -22.74
C GLN A 150 -11.12 42.57 -21.62
N LYS A 151 -10.80 42.99 -20.39
CA LYS A 151 -10.77 42.11 -19.21
C LYS A 151 -12.12 41.48 -18.91
N VAL A 152 -13.22 42.19 -19.10
CA VAL A 152 -14.57 41.64 -18.94
C VAL A 152 -14.81 40.54 -19.98
N LYS A 153 -14.53 40.80 -21.26
CA LYS A 153 -14.67 39.79 -22.33
C LYS A 153 -13.81 38.56 -22.09
N ILE A 154 -12.58 38.73 -21.60
CA ILE A 154 -11.69 37.62 -21.28
C ILE A 154 -12.25 36.80 -20.10
N ARG A 155 -12.82 37.44 -19.07
CA ARG A 155 -13.47 36.74 -17.95
C ARG A 155 -14.69 35.93 -18.39
N ASP A 156 -15.56 36.49 -19.25
CA ASP A 156 -16.71 35.76 -19.80
C ASP A 156 -16.27 34.53 -20.61
N GLN A 157 -15.19 34.68 -21.38
CA GLN A 157 -14.60 33.56 -22.11
C GLN A 157 -13.99 32.52 -21.17
N LEU A 158 -13.28 32.93 -20.11
CA LEU A 158 -12.73 32.02 -19.11
C LEU A 158 -13.82 31.22 -18.39
N GLU A 159 -14.95 31.84 -18.06
CA GLU A 159 -16.10 31.15 -17.47
C GLU A 159 -16.66 30.10 -18.42
N THR A 160 -16.88 30.47 -19.69
CA THR A 160 -17.38 29.54 -20.72
C THR A 160 -16.43 28.35 -20.90
N ARG A 161 -15.12 28.62 -21.04
CA ARG A 161 -14.10 27.58 -21.23
C ARG A 161 -13.90 26.73 -19.97
N GLY A 162 -14.03 27.32 -18.79
CA GLY A 162 -13.97 26.62 -17.51
C GLY A 162 -15.06 25.57 -17.39
N LEU A 163 -16.29 25.90 -17.79
CA LEU A 163 -17.41 24.95 -17.85
C LEU A 163 -17.17 23.84 -18.88
N GLU A 164 -16.64 24.17 -20.06
CA GLU A 164 -16.28 23.18 -21.07
C GLU A 164 -15.21 22.20 -20.55
N ALA A 165 -14.18 22.71 -19.87
CA ALA A 165 -13.10 21.92 -19.30
C ALA A 165 -13.60 21.06 -18.13
N ALA A 166 -14.45 21.58 -17.24
CA ALA A 166 -15.03 20.84 -16.14
C ALA A 166 -15.86 19.64 -16.62
N ARG A 167 -16.69 19.84 -17.65
CA ARG A 167 -17.46 18.76 -18.27
C ARG A 167 -16.57 17.66 -18.86
N ASP A 168 -15.52 18.04 -19.59
CA ASP A 168 -14.62 17.06 -20.21
C ASP A 168 -13.75 16.34 -19.17
N HIS A 169 -13.37 17.04 -18.09
CA HIS A 169 -12.64 16.49 -16.96
C HIS A 169 -13.47 15.45 -16.19
N GLU A 170 -14.76 15.73 -15.97
CA GLU A 170 -15.72 14.80 -15.36
C GLU A 170 -15.94 13.56 -16.25
N MET A 171 -16.09 13.73 -17.57
CA MET A 171 -16.19 12.61 -18.51
C MET A 171 -14.98 11.68 -18.52
N LEU A 172 -13.81 12.19 -18.11
CA LEU A 172 -12.57 11.42 -18.02
C LEU A 172 -12.32 10.83 -16.63
N GLU A 173 -13.15 11.18 -15.65
CA GLU A 173 -13.02 10.73 -14.24
C GLU A 173 -11.64 11.07 -13.66
N LEU A 174 -11.09 12.24 -14.02
CA LEU A 174 -9.79 12.69 -13.55
C LEU A 174 -9.88 13.22 -12.11
N GLU A 175 -8.83 12.99 -11.33
CA GLU A 175 -8.69 13.56 -9.99
C GLU A 175 -8.32 15.05 -10.03
N GLY A 176 -8.83 15.81 -9.07
CA GLY A 176 -8.55 17.25 -8.96
C GLY A 176 -9.50 18.10 -9.81
N THR A 177 -9.04 19.30 -10.17
CA THR A 177 -9.80 20.27 -10.95
C THR A 177 -9.11 20.60 -12.27
N PRO A 178 -9.87 21.01 -13.31
CA PRO A 178 -9.26 21.52 -14.53
C PRO A 178 -8.31 22.70 -14.30
N GLN A 179 -8.56 23.50 -13.25
CA GLN A 179 -7.71 24.63 -12.88
C GLN A 179 -6.33 24.17 -12.39
N ASP A 180 -6.22 23.01 -11.75
CA ASP A 180 -4.92 22.46 -11.34
C ASP A 180 -4.03 22.19 -12.55
N ILE A 181 -4.61 21.73 -13.67
CA ILE A 181 -3.88 21.52 -14.93
C ILE A 181 -3.44 22.86 -15.54
N VAL A 182 -4.31 23.87 -15.49
CA VAL A 182 -4.02 25.24 -15.96
C VAL A 182 -2.89 25.86 -15.13
N ASP A 183 -3.01 25.78 -13.80
CA ASP A 183 -2.02 26.31 -12.86
C ASP A 183 -0.68 25.58 -12.97
N PHE A 184 -0.69 24.25 -13.15
CA PHE A 184 0.51 23.48 -13.47
C PHE A 184 1.21 24.06 -14.70
N ARG A 185 0.46 24.26 -15.79
CA ARG A 185 1.00 24.80 -17.05
C ARG A 185 1.45 26.27 -16.97
N ARG A 186 0.85 27.09 -16.12
CA ARG A 186 1.18 28.53 -16.02
C ARG A 186 2.24 28.85 -14.98
N LYS A 187 2.18 28.19 -13.82
CA LYS A 187 3.00 28.53 -12.66
C LYS A 187 4.20 27.61 -12.52
N PHE A 188 4.02 26.32 -12.84
CA PHE A 188 5.05 25.31 -12.63
C PHE A 188 5.85 25.07 -13.89
N VAL A 189 5.22 24.76 -15.04
CA VAL A 189 5.90 24.45 -16.30
C VAL A 189 6.91 25.53 -16.73
N PRO A 190 6.63 26.85 -16.66
CA PRO A 190 7.62 27.87 -17.02
C PRO A 190 8.79 27.97 -16.03
N ALA A 191 8.63 27.48 -14.80
CA ALA A 191 9.70 27.34 -13.83
C ALA A 191 10.46 26.01 -13.98
N LEU A 192 9.95 25.07 -14.79
CA LEU A 192 10.65 23.84 -15.11
C LEU A 192 11.68 24.15 -16.19
N ILE A 193 12.95 23.97 -15.84
CA ILE A 193 14.04 23.99 -16.80
C ILE A 193 14.03 22.61 -17.47
N PHE A 194 13.41 22.53 -18.64
CA PHE A 194 13.55 21.36 -19.50
C PHE A 194 14.91 21.41 -20.18
N HIS A 195 15.58 20.27 -20.23
CA HIS A 195 16.83 20.08 -20.95
C HIS A 195 16.56 19.23 -22.18
N ALA A 196 17.16 19.59 -23.31
CA ALA A 196 17.07 18.78 -24.50
C ALA A 196 17.93 17.52 -24.37
N CYS A 197 17.41 16.37 -24.81
CA CYS A 197 18.20 15.16 -24.98
C CYS A 197 19.33 15.43 -25.98
N PRO A 198 20.59 15.08 -25.67
CA PRO A 198 21.69 15.26 -26.61
C PRO A 198 21.59 14.38 -27.85
N ASN A 199 20.78 13.31 -27.80
CA ASN A 199 20.64 12.35 -28.90
C ASN A 199 19.44 12.65 -29.81
N CYS A 200 18.22 12.76 -29.25
CA CYS A 200 17.00 12.99 -30.04
C CYS A 200 16.48 14.44 -30.01
N GLY A 201 17.00 15.30 -29.12
CA GLY A 201 16.57 16.69 -28.99
C GLY A 201 15.25 16.90 -28.23
N ASP A 202 14.60 15.85 -27.74
CA ASP A 202 13.36 15.98 -26.97
C ASP A 202 13.57 16.67 -25.62
N GLU A 203 12.55 17.40 -25.19
CA GLU A 203 12.52 18.08 -23.92
C GLU A 203 12.37 17.07 -22.76
N MET A 204 13.26 17.15 -21.79
CA MET A 204 13.29 16.25 -20.64
C MET A 204 13.42 17.04 -19.34
N ASP A 205 12.76 16.56 -18.28
CA ASP A 205 12.96 17.08 -16.92
C ASP A 205 14.06 16.25 -16.22
N PRO A 206 15.24 16.83 -15.93
CA PRO A 206 16.34 16.10 -15.29
C PRO A 206 15.97 15.48 -13.94
N ARG A 207 14.97 16.04 -13.23
CA ARG A 207 14.56 15.54 -11.91
C ARG A 207 13.87 14.19 -12.00
N GLN A 208 13.25 13.89 -13.13
CA GLN A 208 12.51 12.65 -13.39
C GLN A 208 13.25 11.72 -14.37
N ALA A 209 14.28 12.24 -15.04
CA ALA A 209 15.07 11.52 -16.03
C ALA A 209 16.29 10.79 -15.44
N ARG A 210 16.42 10.61 -14.13
CA ARG A 210 17.56 9.88 -13.55
C ARG A 210 17.50 8.40 -13.93
N ASP A 211 18.59 7.88 -14.47
CA ASP A 211 18.74 6.46 -14.78
C ASP A 211 18.80 5.64 -13.47
N LYS A 212 17.84 4.72 -13.29
CA LYS A 212 17.76 3.88 -12.09
C LYS A 212 18.70 2.68 -12.15
N ASP A 213 19.09 2.26 -13.36
CA ASP A 213 19.98 1.12 -13.56
C ASP A 213 21.43 1.49 -13.21
N ARG A 214 21.78 2.77 -13.38
CA ARG A 214 23.09 3.34 -13.04
C ARG A 214 23.03 4.26 -11.81
N SER A 215 22.51 3.74 -10.71
CA SER A 215 22.29 4.52 -9.48
C SER A 215 23.56 5.12 -8.84
N GLU A 216 24.73 4.54 -9.11
CA GLU A 216 26.03 4.97 -8.57
C GLU A 216 26.62 6.20 -9.29
N GLU A 217 26.13 6.49 -10.50
CA GLU A 217 26.62 7.58 -11.34
C GLU A 217 25.55 8.67 -11.52
N TRP A 218 25.98 9.89 -11.85
CA TRP A 218 25.06 10.97 -12.18
C TRP A 218 24.68 10.91 -13.67
N VAL A 219 23.85 9.93 -14.02
CA VAL A 219 23.42 9.64 -15.40
C VAL A 219 21.92 9.90 -15.57
N PHE A 220 21.54 10.44 -16.72
CA PHE A 220 20.15 10.60 -17.12
C PHE A 220 19.78 9.62 -18.23
N ILE A 221 18.52 9.20 -18.29
CA ILE A 221 17.93 8.40 -19.37
C ILE A 221 16.87 9.23 -20.09
N CYS A 222 16.89 9.19 -21.43
CA CYS A 222 15.82 9.74 -22.24
C CYS A 222 14.70 8.72 -22.39
N TRP A 223 13.47 9.06 -21.99
CA TRP A 223 12.33 8.14 -22.09
C TRP A 223 11.79 7.97 -23.52
N GLU A 224 12.17 8.84 -24.47
CA GLU A 224 11.71 8.74 -25.86
C GLU A 224 12.65 7.91 -26.73
N CYS A 225 13.97 8.08 -26.58
CA CYS A 225 14.97 7.31 -27.32
C CYS A 225 15.64 6.20 -26.49
N GLU A 226 15.27 6.06 -25.21
CA GLU A 226 15.80 5.07 -24.26
C GLU A 226 17.31 5.12 -24.03
N GLU A 227 17.98 6.18 -24.50
CA GLU A 227 19.42 6.33 -24.39
C GLU A 227 19.82 7.02 -23.08
N SER A 228 20.77 6.41 -22.38
CA SER A 228 21.37 6.98 -21.17
C SER A 228 22.60 7.82 -21.51
N PHE A 229 22.70 9.00 -20.91
CA PHE A 229 23.81 9.93 -21.13
C PHE A 229 24.26 10.60 -19.84
N THR A 230 25.56 10.89 -19.77
CA THR A 230 26.18 11.58 -18.64
C THR A 230 26.24 13.08 -18.93
N PRO A 231 25.76 13.95 -18.04
CA PRO A 231 25.92 15.40 -18.16
C PRO A 231 27.39 15.80 -18.16
N GLU A 232 27.77 16.76 -18.99
CA GLU A 232 29.15 17.27 -19.06
C GLU A 232 29.65 17.81 -17.71
N LEU A 233 28.77 18.40 -16.90
CA LEU A 233 29.10 18.85 -15.55
C LEU A 233 29.53 17.69 -14.63
N ALA A 234 28.89 16.52 -14.74
CA ALA A 234 29.25 15.35 -13.95
C ALA A 234 30.66 14.88 -14.30
N VAL A 235 30.98 14.82 -15.60
CA VAL A 235 32.32 14.47 -16.10
C VAL A 235 33.38 15.44 -15.56
N ILE A 236 33.14 16.76 -15.64
CA ILE A 236 34.08 17.77 -15.14
C ILE A 236 34.31 17.64 -13.62
N VAL A 237 33.25 17.36 -12.86
CA VAL A 237 33.34 17.20 -11.40
C VAL A 237 34.08 15.92 -11.05
N GLU A 238 33.78 14.80 -11.71
CA GLU A 238 34.48 13.54 -11.52
C GLU A 238 35.97 13.67 -11.87
N ASP A 239 36.31 14.31 -12.99
CA ASP A 239 37.69 14.58 -13.37
C ASP A 239 38.42 15.40 -12.29
N LYS A 240 37.77 16.44 -11.74
CA LYS A 240 38.36 17.22 -10.63
C LYS A 240 38.50 16.42 -9.34
N LEU A 241 37.54 15.54 -9.05
CA LEU A 241 37.59 14.67 -7.87
C LEU A 241 38.68 13.61 -7.98
N MET A 242 38.92 13.08 -9.18
CA MET A 242 39.95 12.08 -9.48
C MET A 242 41.36 12.69 -9.56
N ASN A 243 41.49 13.93 -10.04
CA ASN A 243 42.76 14.64 -10.19
C ASN A 243 43.37 15.17 -8.86
N GLY A 244 42.90 14.69 -7.70
CA GLY A 244 43.60 14.86 -6.43
C GLY A 244 43.54 16.26 -5.81
N SER A 245 42.74 17.20 -6.34
CA SER A 245 42.58 18.55 -5.76
C SER A 245 41.70 18.61 -4.51
N ARG A 246 41.52 17.49 -3.80
CA ARG A 246 40.76 17.47 -2.54
C ARG A 246 41.54 18.23 -1.49
N ILE A 247 40.90 19.24 -0.90
CA ILE A 247 41.41 19.93 0.29
C ILE A 247 41.55 18.87 1.38
N THR A 248 42.79 18.52 1.73
CA THR A 248 43.06 17.62 2.83
C THR A 248 42.98 18.45 4.10
N ILE A 249 41.94 18.24 4.90
CA ILE A 249 41.78 18.91 6.19
C ILE A 249 42.53 18.08 7.21
N ASP A 250 43.57 18.66 7.81
CA ASP A 250 44.26 18.05 8.94
C ASP A 250 43.45 18.31 10.22
N GLU A 251 42.85 17.25 10.76
CA GLU A 251 42.01 17.29 11.97
C GLU A 251 42.78 17.70 13.23
N ASN A 252 44.12 17.60 13.21
CA ASN A 252 44.97 17.94 14.35
C ASN A 252 45.54 19.37 14.27
N MET A 253 45.23 20.10 13.20
CA MET A 253 45.78 21.43 12.99
C MET A 253 45.04 22.46 13.85
N ALA A 254 45.76 23.14 14.74
CA ALA A 254 45.21 24.17 15.59
C ALA A 254 44.62 25.34 14.74
N PRO A 255 43.57 26.03 15.23
CA PRO A 255 43.02 27.19 14.55
C PRO A 255 44.11 28.21 14.22
N ARG A 256 44.18 28.65 12.95
CA ARG A 256 45.19 29.64 12.50
C ARG A 256 45.09 30.98 13.24
N ASN A 257 43.89 31.30 13.74
CA ASN A 257 43.64 32.51 14.51
C ASN A 257 43.41 32.15 15.98
N PRO A 258 43.88 32.98 16.93
CA PRO A 258 43.63 32.77 18.35
C PRO A 258 42.11 32.72 18.60
N VAL A 259 41.67 31.64 19.25
CA VAL A 259 40.26 31.46 19.60
C VAL A 259 39.91 32.52 20.66
N PRO A 260 38.91 33.40 20.40
CA PRO A 260 38.47 34.37 21.39
C PRO A 260 38.00 33.64 22.65
N PRO A 261 38.32 34.14 23.86
CA PRO A 261 37.84 33.53 25.08
C PRO A 261 36.31 33.52 25.08
N LYS A 262 35.73 32.39 25.52
CA LYS A 262 34.28 32.27 25.67
C LYS A 262 33.78 33.44 26.52
N PRO A 263 32.74 34.17 26.10
CA PRO A 263 32.21 35.27 26.89
C PRO A 263 31.83 34.73 28.28
N ALA A 264 32.23 35.45 29.32
CA ALA A 264 31.95 35.10 30.70
C ALA A 264 30.45 34.80 30.84
N SER A 265 30.12 33.66 31.43
CA SER A 265 28.72 33.28 31.70
C SER A 265 28.02 34.44 32.40
N MET A 266 26.96 34.99 31.80
CA MET A 266 26.14 35.97 32.49
C MET A 266 25.60 35.32 33.77
N ASP A 267 25.89 35.96 34.89
CA ASP A 267 25.54 35.48 36.22
C ASP A 267 24.01 35.42 36.36
N LEU A 268 23.48 34.24 36.70
CA LEU A 268 22.03 33.94 36.76
C LEU A 268 21.29 34.71 37.87
N SER A 269 22.04 35.45 38.69
CA SER A 269 21.54 36.37 39.73
C SER A 269 20.65 37.48 39.17
N SER A 270 20.94 37.98 37.96
CA SER A 270 20.20 39.06 37.30
C SER A 270 18.74 38.71 36.97
N VAL A 271 18.45 37.44 36.67
CA VAL A 271 17.11 37.01 36.25
C VAL A 271 16.16 36.89 37.45
N ASN A 272 16.65 36.39 38.58
CA ASN A 272 15.85 36.28 39.80
C ASN A 272 15.54 37.67 40.41
N ASP A 273 16.46 38.63 40.27
CA ASP A 273 16.24 40.00 40.74
C ASP A 273 15.22 40.76 39.87
N MET A 274 15.14 40.46 38.57
CA MET A 274 14.08 41.01 37.70
C MET A 274 12.71 40.42 38.04
N ILE A 275 12.62 39.10 38.27
CA ILE A 275 11.36 38.44 38.62
C ILE A 275 10.81 38.95 39.97
N ARG A 276 11.69 39.18 40.95
CA ARG A 276 11.30 39.80 42.24
C ARG A 276 10.75 41.21 42.06
N ARG A 277 11.39 42.02 41.22
CA ARG A 277 10.96 43.41 40.97
C ARG A 277 9.61 43.50 40.27
N ASP A 278 9.34 42.59 39.34
CA ASP A 278 8.04 42.50 38.65
C ASP A 278 6.92 42.04 39.59
N LEU A 279 7.21 41.10 40.51
CA LEU A 279 6.25 40.64 41.53
C LEU A 279 5.92 41.75 42.55
N GLU A 280 6.90 42.56 42.93
CA GLU A 280 6.69 43.70 43.84
C GLU A 280 5.94 44.85 43.18
N GLN A 281 6.17 45.12 41.88
CA GLN A 281 5.45 46.17 41.14
C GLN A 281 3.99 45.84 40.87
N THR A 282 3.66 44.55 40.69
CA THR A 282 2.30 44.12 40.35
C THR A 282 1.43 43.84 41.57
N GLY A 283 2.01 43.74 42.77
CA GLY A 283 1.27 43.58 44.04
C GLY A 283 0.47 42.29 44.15
N ALA A 284 0.67 41.33 43.25
CA ALA A 284 -0.06 40.07 43.21
C ALA A 284 0.67 38.99 44.03
N THR A 285 -0.03 38.35 44.96
CA THR A 285 0.48 37.13 45.60
C THR A 285 0.43 35.96 44.61
N ALA A 286 1.43 35.06 44.66
CA ALA A 286 1.57 33.97 43.70
C ALA A 286 0.30 33.10 43.57
N ASP A 287 -0.47 32.92 44.65
CA ASP A 287 -1.74 32.20 44.64
C ASP A 287 -2.86 32.94 43.88
N GLN A 288 -2.84 34.28 43.83
CA GLN A 288 -3.78 35.06 43.04
C GLN A 288 -3.47 34.96 41.54
N MET A 289 -2.19 34.89 41.15
CA MET A 289 -1.83 34.66 39.75
C MET A 289 -2.22 33.25 39.28
N SER A 290 -2.07 32.22 40.12
CA SER A 290 -2.55 30.86 39.78
C SER A 290 -4.07 30.81 39.68
N ARG A 291 -4.81 31.42 40.61
CA ARG A 291 -6.28 31.45 40.54
C ARG A 291 -6.82 32.23 39.35
N VAL A 292 -6.18 33.33 38.95
CA VAL A 292 -6.59 34.06 37.74
C VAL A 292 -6.33 33.24 36.48
N VAL A 293 -5.28 32.40 36.45
CA VAL A 293 -5.03 31.46 35.33
C VAL A 293 -6.06 30.33 35.31
N GLU A 294 -6.47 29.81 36.47
CA GLU A 294 -7.51 28.78 36.60
C GLU A 294 -8.92 29.33 36.29
N GLU A 295 -9.26 30.54 36.77
CA GLU A 295 -10.56 31.18 36.55
C GLU A 295 -10.70 31.80 35.14
N SER A 296 -9.61 31.93 34.39
CA SER A 296 -9.62 32.31 32.96
C SER A 296 -10.01 31.15 32.02
N ALA A 297 -10.17 29.93 32.53
CA ALA A 297 -10.73 28.81 31.78
C ALA A 297 -12.27 28.97 31.69
N ILE A 298 -12.70 29.91 30.84
CA ILE A 298 -14.11 30.11 30.51
C ILE A 298 -14.63 28.84 29.83
N GLY A 299 -15.67 28.27 30.45
CA GLY A 299 -16.16 26.92 30.22
C GLY A 299 -16.78 26.68 28.84
N GLY A 300 -16.64 25.42 28.40
CA GLY A 300 -17.37 24.89 27.25
C GLY A 300 -16.69 23.71 26.58
N GLY A 301 -16.42 22.61 27.29
CA GLY A 301 -16.09 21.31 26.67
C GLY A 301 -14.78 21.23 25.86
N LEU A 302 -13.89 22.20 26.02
CA LEU A 302 -12.57 22.21 25.37
C LEU A 302 -11.58 21.38 26.19
N MET A 303 -10.76 20.59 25.50
CA MET A 303 -9.72 19.78 26.08
C MET A 303 -8.52 20.65 26.49
N GLU A 304 -7.86 20.28 27.58
CA GLU A 304 -6.59 20.89 28.00
C GLU A 304 -5.56 20.83 26.86
N ILE A 305 -4.80 21.92 26.68
CA ILE A 305 -3.83 22.04 25.58
C ILE A 305 -2.77 20.94 25.65
N ASN A 306 -2.30 20.59 26.85
CA ASN A 306 -1.31 19.54 27.04
C ASN A 306 -1.89 18.15 26.74
N ASP A 307 -3.15 17.90 27.14
CA ASP A 307 -3.83 16.63 26.88
C ASP A 307 -4.00 16.39 25.37
N TRP A 308 -4.27 17.44 24.60
CA TRP A 308 -4.33 17.35 23.14
C TRP A 308 -2.98 17.01 22.51
N ILE A 309 -1.90 17.61 23.00
CA ILE A 309 -0.55 17.36 22.49
C ILE A 309 -0.16 15.91 22.75
N ASP A 310 -0.42 15.40 23.96
CA ASP A 310 -0.07 14.03 24.33
C ASP A 310 -0.94 12.98 23.63
N GLN A 311 -2.25 13.23 23.43
CA GLN A 311 -3.11 12.33 22.64
C GLN A 311 -2.69 12.26 21.16
N THR A 312 -2.36 13.41 20.56
CA THR A 312 -1.96 13.46 19.16
C THR A 312 -0.60 12.78 18.95
N LEU A 313 0.36 12.99 19.86
CA LEU A 313 1.63 12.28 19.84
C LEU A 313 1.45 10.78 20.12
N ALA A 314 0.56 10.37 21.02
CA ALA A 314 0.30 8.95 21.27
C ALA A 314 -0.32 8.24 20.05
N ALA A 315 -1.11 8.96 19.24
CA ALA A 315 -1.76 8.41 18.06
C ALA A 315 -0.85 8.37 16.82
N LYS A 316 -0.07 9.43 16.58
CA LYS A 316 0.69 9.63 15.33
C LYS A 316 2.21 9.64 15.51
N ASP A 317 2.72 9.75 16.73
CA ASP A 317 4.15 9.97 17.08
C ASP A 317 4.76 11.29 16.55
N TYR A 318 3.95 12.10 15.83
CA TYR A 318 4.30 13.43 15.33
C TYR A 318 3.05 14.31 15.24
N ILE A 319 3.24 15.63 15.19
CA ILE A 319 2.16 16.61 14.94
C ILE A 319 2.46 17.38 13.67
N GLN A 320 1.57 17.33 12.68
CA GLN A 320 1.70 18.00 11.40
C GLN A 320 1.19 19.44 11.49
N ALA A 321 2.05 20.43 11.23
CA ALA A 321 1.75 21.83 11.52
C ALA A 321 0.60 22.45 10.69
N GLN A 322 0.29 21.86 9.53
CA GLN A 322 -0.79 22.34 8.66
C GLN A 322 -2.12 21.61 8.93
N GLU A 323 -2.08 20.31 9.16
CA GLU A 323 -3.28 19.46 9.30
C GLU A 323 -3.84 19.50 10.72
N ASP A 324 -2.98 19.38 11.74
CA ASP A 324 -3.43 19.28 13.13
C ASP A 324 -3.67 20.66 13.78
N ARG A 325 -3.42 21.75 13.04
CA ARG A 325 -3.59 23.13 13.54
C ARG A 325 -5.06 23.51 13.72
N GLU A 326 -5.94 23.07 12.82
CA GLU A 326 -7.36 23.35 12.92
C GLU A 326 -8.01 22.53 14.05
N ASP A 327 -7.65 21.25 14.18
CA ASP A 327 -8.11 20.39 15.28
C ASP A 327 -7.64 20.92 16.65
N PHE A 328 -6.41 21.43 16.73
CA PHE A 328 -5.92 22.13 17.93
C PHE A 328 -6.81 23.33 18.30
N ILE A 329 -7.15 24.18 17.34
CA ILE A 329 -7.97 25.37 17.60
C ILE A 329 -9.39 24.97 18.03
N LEU A 330 -9.98 23.98 17.35
CA LEU A 330 -11.34 23.51 17.62
C LEU A 330 -11.45 22.83 18.99
N ARG A 331 -10.46 22.03 19.38
CA ARG A 331 -10.51 21.25 20.63
C ARG A 331 -10.02 21.99 21.85
N THR A 332 -9.09 22.93 21.69
CA THR A 332 -8.48 23.66 22.83
C THR A 332 -8.95 25.11 22.95
N GLY A 333 -9.58 25.66 21.91
CA GLY A 333 -9.96 27.08 21.83
C GLY A 333 -8.76 28.04 21.73
N ALA A 334 -7.54 27.53 21.64
CA ALA A 334 -6.35 28.34 21.56
C ALA A 334 -6.19 28.96 20.16
N GLY A 335 -5.92 30.27 20.11
CA GLY A 335 -5.79 31.00 18.84
C GLY A 335 -4.64 30.49 17.95
N ALA A 336 -4.85 30.54 16.63
CA ALA A 336 -3.96 30.02 15.60
C ALA A 336 -2.51 30.56 15.64
N THR A 337 -2.31 31.76 16.18
CA THR A 337 -0.99 32.39 16.35
C THR A 337 -0.17 31.78 17.49
N LYS A 338 -0.83 31.07 18.42
CA LYS A 338 -0.19 30.47 19.60
C LYS A 338 0.23 29.01 19.40
N PHE A 339 -0.21 28.33 18.33
CA PHE A 339 0.09 26.92 18.03
C PHE A 339 1.60 26.62 18.09
N ASN A 340 2.42 27.34 17.30
CA ASN A 340 3.87 27.14 17.27
C ASN A 340 4.56 27.46 18.60
N LYS A 341 3.98 28.36 19.40
CA LYS A 341 4.52 28.72 20.72
C LYS A 341 4.26 27.60 21.73
N TRP A 342 3.09 26.95 21.64
CA TRP A 342 2.73 25.81 22.48
C TRP A 342 3.56 24.57 22.18
N MET A 343 3.78 24.24 20.91
CA MET A 343 4.63 23.10 20.54
C MET A 343 6.07 23.25 21.05
N LYS A 344 6.64 24.45 20.97
CA LYS A 344 7.96 24.75 21.54
C LYS A 344 7.95 24.67 23.07
N LYS A 345 6.89 25.14 23.73
CA LYS A 345 6.74 25.08 25.19
C LYS A 345 6.60 23.64 25.69
N ALA A 346 5.97 22.77 24.91
CA ALA A 346 5.86 21.34 25.17
C ALA A 346 7.14 20.54 24.84
N GLY A 347 8.21 21.22 24.37
CA GLY A 347 9.50 20.59 24.10
C GLY A 347 9.60 19.86 22.76
N LEU A 348 8.67 20.08 21.82
CA LEU A 348 8.74 19.51 20.48
C LEU A 348 9.69 20.32 19.57
N PHE A 349 10.38 19.60 18.68
CA PHE A 349 11.24 20.18 17.65
C PHE A 349 10.49 20.22 16.31
N PHE A 350 10.56 21.36 15.64
CA PHE A 350 9.97 21.52 14.31
C PHE A 350 10.97 21.16 13.22
N ASN A 351 10.65 20.15 12.41
CA ASN A 351 11.41 19.80 11.23
C ASN A 351 10.89 20.61 10.03
N LYS A 352 11.72 21.54 9.54
CA LYS A 352 11.38 22.44 8.42
C LYS A 352 11.17 21.72 7.08
N GLN A 353 11.77 20.54 6.90
CA GLN A 353 11.67 19.79 5.64
C GLN A 353 10.38 18.97 5.57
N THR A 354 9.93 18.42 6.71
CA THR A 354 8.74 17.56 6.77
C THR A 354 7.49 18.29 7.24
N GLY A 355 7.64 19.47 7.85
CA GLY A 355 6.52 20.23 8.44
C GLY A 355 5.99 19.64 9.75
N ARG A 356 6.75 18.71 10.36
CA ARG A 356 6.34 17.93 11.55
C ARG A 356 6.97 18.46 12.82
N TRP A 357 6.23 18.35 13.91
CA TRP A 357 6.70 18.49 15.28
C TRP A 357 6.87 17.12 15.91
N THR A 358 8.05 16.84 16.45
CA THR A 358 8.39 15.56 17.11
C THR A 358 9.13 15.80 18.42
N ARG A 359 9.10 14.84 19.34
CA ARG A 359 9.90 14.91 20.59
C ARG A 359 11.40 14.72 20.32
N HIS A 360 11.74 14.06 19.21
CA HIS A 360 13.12 13.83 18.80
C HIS A 360 13.60 14.93 17.85
N LYS A 361 14.74 15.53 18.17
CA LYS A 361 15.47 16.36 17.22
C LYS A 361 16.07 15.44 16.16
N ASP A 362 15.47 15.39 14.98
CA ASP A 362 16.08 14.72 13.83
C ASP A 362 17.48 15.32 13.61
N MET A 363 18.52 14.55 13.97
CA MET A 363 19.90 14.85 13.62
C MET A 363 20.17 14.23 12.25
N ARG A 364 19.93 14.99 11.19
CA ARG A 364 20.63 14.82 9.91
C ARG A 364 21.04 16.18 9.37
#